data_AF-A0A7S3QWM6-F1
#
_entry.id   AF-A0A7S3QWM6-F1
#
_cell.length_a   1.000
_cell.length_b   1.000
_cell.length_c   1.000
_cell.angle_alpha   90.00
_cell.angle_beta   90.00
_cell.angle_gamma   90.00
#
_symmetry.space_group_name_H-M   'P 1'
#
loop_
_entity.id
_entity.type
_entity.pdbx_description
1 polymer ?
#
loop_
_entity_poly.entity_id
_entity_poly.type
_entity_poly.pdbx_seq_one_letter_code
_entity_poly.pdbx_strand_id
1 'polypeptide(L)'
;MQNSLTQTIYLESYVESTLFLPTELQRLLSIIKSLDVRCLELKAALSFHTTHLLALPPQHTAAAAAASGGAAPNPAASEYATLMQRVEVDQQLLAQFAEEKVQLAQQAHDLLETHALDLERTLENFEADLRLEPSDYGGGSVLGGDG
;
A
#
# COMPACT_ATOMS: atom_id res chain seq x y z
N MET A 1 -6.89 40.08 -20.75
CA MET A 1 -5.80 39.12 -21.06
C MET A 1 -5.09 38.58 -19.80
N GLN A 2 -5.08 39.31 -18.66
CA GLN A 2 -4.54 38.80 -17.39
C GLN A 2 -5.21 37.50 -16.88
N ASN A 3 -6.53 37.31 -17.07
CA ASN A 3 -7.25 36.14 -16.53
C ASN A 3 -6.92 34.80 -17.18
N SER A 4 -6.55 34.79 -18.46
CA SER A 4 -6.03 33.57 -19.08
C SER A 4 -4.71 33.16 -18.43
N LEU A 5 -3.87 34.10 -17.99
CA LEU A 5 -2.58 33.78 -17.38
C LEU A 5 -2.76 33.14 -15.99
N THR A 6 -3.60 33.70 -15.12
CA THR A 6 -3.86 33.13 -13.78
C THR A 6 -4.53 31.76 -13.83
N GLN A 7 -5.51 31.56 -14.70
CA GLN A 7 -6.14 30.25 -14.89
C GLN A 7 -5.16 29.21 -15.48
N THR A 8 -4.25 29.63 -16.37
CA THR A 8 -3.20 28.75 -16.89
C THR A 8 -2.19 28.39 -15.79
N ILE A 9 -1.89 29.32 -14.87
CA ILE A 9 -0.98 29.08 -13.74
C ILE A 9 -1.53 28.04 -12.75
N TYR A 10 -2.82 28.07 -12.42
CA TYR A 10 -3.42 27.06 -11.52
C TYR A 10 -3.46 25.66 -12.16
N LEU A 11 -3.78 25.58 -13.45
CA LEU A 11 -3.75 24.33 -14.21
C LEU A 11 -2.32 23.80 -14.38
N GLU A 12 -1.35 24.66 -14.69
CA GLU A 12 0.06 24.28 -14.76
C GLU A 12 0.56 23.77 -13.40
N SER A 13 0.28 24.48 -12.32
CA SER A 13 0.68 24.07 -10.97
C SER A 13 0.06 22.72 -10.55
N TYR A 14 -1.20 22.47 -10.91
CA TYR A 14 -1.85 21.19 -10.66
C TYR A 14 -1.28 20.06 -11.54
N VAL A 15 -1.04 20.33 -12.83
CA VAL A 15 -0.43 19.35 -13.75
C VAL A 15 0.99 19.02 -13.32
N GLU A 16 1.78 20.01 -12.89
CA GLU A 16 3.12 19.79 -12.31
C GLU A 16 3.07 18.97 -11.02
N SER A 17 2.12 19.27 -10.12
CA SER A 17 1.94 18.50 -8.88
C SER A 17 1.53 17.05 -9.13
N THR A 18 0.71 16.80 -10.16
CA THR A 18 0.20 15.44 -10.48
C THR A 18 1.09 14.65 -11.44
N LEU A 19 2.11 15.25 -12.04
CA LEU A 19 3.01 14.60 -13.00
C LEU A 19 3.76 13.40 -12.40
N PHE A 20 4.07 13.45 -11.11
CA PHE A 20 4.79 12.37 -10.42
C PHE A 20 3.86 11.26 -9.87
N LEU A 21 2.59 11.58 -9.62
CA LEU A 21 1.64 10.69 -8.97
C LEU A 21 1.44 9.34 -9.71
N PRO A 22 1.19 9.29 -11.03
CA PRO A 22 1.03 8.01 -11.74
C PRO A 22 2.26 7.12 -11.65
N THR A 23 3.46 7.71 -11.73
CA THR A 23 4.72 6.97 -11.69
C THR A 23 4.93 6.34 -10.32
N GLU A 24 4.70 7.11 -9.25
CA GLU A 24 4.90 6.63 -7.89
C GLU A 24 3.82 5.62 -7.47
N LEU A 25 2.57 5.84 -7.87
CA LEU A 25 1.50 4.88 -7.64
C LEU A 25 1.78 3.55 -8.38
N GLN A 26 2.24 3.61 -9.63
CA GLN A 26 2.63 2.43 -10.40
C GLN A 26 3.79 1.69 -9.72
N ARG A 27 4.78 2.41 -9.18
CA ARG A 27 5.89 1.84 -8.41
C ARG A 27 5.37 1.08 -7.18
N LEU A 28 4.53 1.73 -6.36
CA LEU A 28 3.96 1.13 -5.14
C LEU A 28 3.14 -0.12 -5.46
N LEU A 29 2.21 -0.04 -6.43
CA LEU A 29 1.37 -1.16 -6.82
C LEU A 29 2.19 -2.32 -7.43
N SER A 30 3.25 -2.02 -8.18
CA SER A 30 4.15 -3.05 -8.71
C SER A 30 4.88 -3.80 -7.59
N ILE A 31 5.29 -3.09 -6.53
CA ILE A 31 5.94 -3.69 -5.37
C ILE A 31 4.94 -4.58 -4.61
N ILE A 32 3.73 -4.08 -4.34
CA ILE A 32 2.65 -4.85 -3.71
C ILE A 32 2.39 -6.14 -4.50
N LYS A 33 2.25 -6.04 -5.82
CA LYS A 33 2.06 -7.21 -6.69
C LYS A 33 3.21 -8.22 -6.60
N SER A 34 4.45 -7.74 -6.54
CA SER A 34 5.61 -8.63 -6.39
C SER A 34 5.63 -9.34 -5.03
N LEU A 35 5.23 -8.65 -3.96
CA LEU A 35 5.06 -9.21 -2.62
C LEU A 35 3.89 -10.19 -2.57
N ASP A 36 2.82 -9.95 -3.32
CA ASP A 36 1.70 -10.89 -3.48
C ASP A 36 2.13 -12.22 -4.07
N VAL A 37 2.88 -12.20 -5.16
CA VAL A 37 3.42 -13.41 -5.78
C VAL A 37 4.29 -14.18 -4.78
N ARG A 38 5.24 -13.52 -4.10
CA ARG A 38 6.09 -14.18 -3.10
C ARG A 38 5.29 -14.76 -1.93
N CYS A 39 4.26 -14.05 -1.45
CA CYS A 39 3.40 -14.56 -0.39
C CYS A 39 2.61 -15.80 -0.82
N LEU A 40 2.13 -15.83 -2.06
CA LEU A 40 1.41 -16.99 -2.59
C LEU A 40 2.33 -18.21 -2.69
N GLU A 41 3.56 -18.01 -3.20
CA GLU A 41 4.58 -19.06 -3.25
C GLU A 41 4.94 -19.57 -1.84
N LEU A 42 5.17 -18.65 -0.89
CA LEU A 42 5.48 -19.00 0.50
C LEU A 42 4.32 -19.72 1.18
N LYS A 43 3.06 -19.31 0.95
CA LYS A 43 1.88 -20.02 1.44
C LYS A 43 1.78 -21.44 0.87
N ALA A 44 2.07 -21.62 -0.41
CA ALA A 44 2.07 -22.94 -1.04
C ALA A 44 3.14 -23.84 -0.40
N ALA A 45 4.38 -23.33 -0.25
CA ALA A 45 5.47 -24.04 0.41
C ALA A 45 5.14 -24.39 1.88
N LEU A 46 4.57 -23.43 2.62
CA LEU A 46 4.15 -23.62 4.01
C LEU A 46 3.06 -24.69 4.13
N SER A 47 2.08 -24.70 3.22
CA SER A 47 1.03 -25.73 3.20
C SER A 47 1.61 -27.12 2.93
N PHE A 48 2.61 -27.22 2.05
CA PHE A 48 3.34 -28.46 1.78
C PHE A 48 4.14 -28.91 3.01
N HIS A 49 4.93 -28.03 3.64
CA HIS A 49 5.68 -28.36 4.85
C HIS A 49 4.75 -28.77 6.00
N THR A 50 3.64 -28.07 6.19
CA THR A 50 2.64 -28.38 7.23
C THR A 50 2.00 -29.74 6.98
N THR A 51 1.62 -30.04 5.74
CA THR A 51 1.05 -31.35 5.37
C THR A 51 2.08 -32.47 5.59
N HIS A 52 3.34 -32.24 5.23
CA HIS A 52 4.43 -33.19 5.46
C HIS A 52 4.68 -33.42 6.95
N LEU A 53 4.63 -32.37 7.77
CA LEU A 53 4.74 -32.46 9.23
C LEU A 53 3.59 -33.27 9.84
N LEU A 54 2.36 -33.03 9.38
CA LEU A 54 1.17 -33.76 9.85
C LEU A 54 1.15 -35.23 9.40
N ALA A 55 1.79 -35.57 8.28
CA ALA A 55 1.92 -36.94 7.80
C ALA A 55 2.98 -37.76 8.58
N LEU A 56 3.91 -37.10 9.27
CA LEU A 56 4.89 -37.76 10.11
C LEU A 56 4.24 -38.28 11.41
N PRO A 57 4.64 -39.47 11.91
CA PRO A 57 4.12 -40.00 13.17
C PRO A 57 4.39 -39.01 14.31
N PRO A 58 3.39 -38.74 15.17
CA PRO A 58 3.54 -37.73 16.21
C PRO A 58 4.62 -38.13 17.21
N GLN A 59 5.52 -37.20 17.54
CA GLN A 59 6.69 -37.46 18.40
C GLN A 59 6.36 -38.11 19.76
N HIS A 60 5.12 -38.02 20.26
CA HIS A 60 4.72 -38.72 21.49
C HIS A 60 4.77 -40.26 21.36
N THR A 61 4.51 -40.82 20.17
CA THR A 61 4.63 -42.28 19.95
C THR A 61 6.09 -42.69 19.82
N ALA A 62 6.94 -41.85 19.23
CA ALA A 62 8.39 -42.06 19.17
C ALA A 62 9.06 -41.92 20.55
N ALA A 63 8.62 -40.98 21.38
CA ALA A 63 9.08 -40.80 22.74
C ALA A 63 8.60 -41.93 23.68
N ALA A 64 7.36 -42.41 23.51
CA ALA A 64 6.85 -43.58 24.23
C ALA A 64 7.61 -44.87 23.85
N ALA A 65 7.96 -45.04 22.56
CA ALA A 65 8.81 -46.14 22.10
C ALA A 65 10.25 -46.05 22.66
N ALA A 66 10.82 -44.85 22.77
CA ALA A 66 12.12 -44.63 23.41
C ALA A 66 12.10 -44.92 24.92
N ALA A 67 11.02 -44.56 25.62
CA ALA A 67 10.84 -44.86 27.05
C ALA A 67 10.70 -46.37 27.33
N SER A 68 10.23 -47.16 26.35
CA SER A 68 10.15 -48.63 26.46
C SER A 68 11.48 -49.39 26.26
N GLY A 69 12.62 -48.69 26.28
CA GLY A 69 13.94 -49.32 26.49
C GLY A 69 14.61 -49.93 25.26
N GLY A 70 14.24 -49.52 24.04
CA GLY A 70 14.75 -50.20 22.82
C GLY A 70 14.98 -49.36 21.56
N ALA A 71 15.10 -48.03 21.60
CA ALA A 71 15.24 -47.24 20.38
C ALA A 71 16.57 -46.49 20.26
N ALA A 72 17.33 -46.83 19.21
CA ALA A 72 18.43 -46.04 18.66
C ALA A 72 18.01 -44.58 18.36
N PRO A 73 18.94 -43.62 18.22
CA PRO A 73 18.62 -42.23 17.87
C PRO A 73 17.79 -42.20 16.59
N ASN A 74 16.50 -41.90 16.70
CA ASN A 74 15.57 -41.98 15.59
C ASN A 74 15.77 -40.75 14.68
N PRO A 75 16.28 -40.90 13.43
CA PRO A 75 16.50 -39.77 12.52
C PRO A 75 15.20 -39.00 12.23
N ALA A 76 14.04 -39.66 12.34
CA ALA A 76 12.73 -39.04 12.16
C ALA A 76 12.40 -37.95 13.20
N ALA A 77 12.96 -38.02 14.42
CA ALA A 77 12.75 -36.99 15.44
C ALA A 77 13.50 -35.68 15.10
N SER A 78 14.69 -35.80 14.50
CA SER A 78 15.49 -34.66 14.01
C SER A 78 14.81 -34.01 12.79
N GLU A 79 14.31 -34.82 11.86
CA GLU A 79 13.60 -34.34 10.68
C GLU A 79 12.31 -33.58 11.06
N TYR A 80 11.55 -34.07 12.03
CA TYR A 80 10.38 -33.36 12.55
C TYR A 80 10.73 -32.00 13.15
N ALA A 81 11.78 -31.92 13.99
CA ALA A 81 12.22 -30.67 14.61
C ALA A 81 12.67 -29.64 13.58
N THR A 82 13.43 -30.07 12.56
CA THR A 82 13.87 -29.19 11.47
C THR A 82 12.71 -28.71 10.60
N LEU A 83 11.71 -29.56 10.32
CA LEU A 83 10.49 -29.16 9.61
C LEU A 83 9.68 -28.16 10.43
N MET A 84 9.52 -28.38 11.73
CA MET A 84 8.80 -27.48 12.62
C MET A 84 9.46 -26.09 12.66
N GLN A 85 10.78 -26.04 12.83
CA GLN A 85 11.52 -24.78 12.81
C GLN A 85 11.36 -24.05 11.46
N ARG A 86 11.37 -24.78 10.35
CA ARG A 86 11.18 -24.22 9.01
C ARG A 86 9.77 -23.67 8.82
N VAL A 87 8.75 -24.38 9.28
CA VAL A 87 7.35 -23.91 9.30
C VAL A 87 7.21 -22.62 10.12
N GLU A 88 7.86 -22.54 11.28
CA GLU A 88 7.83 -21.34 12.13
C GLU A 88 8.49 -20.14 11.45
N VAL A 89 9.67 -20.32 10.84
CA VAL A 89 10.37 -19.27 10.08
C VAL A 89 9.53 -18.83 8.87
N ASP A 90 8.97 -19.77 8.12
CA ASP A 90 8.11 -19.48 6.96
C ASP A 90 6.85 -18.69 7.38
N GLN A 91 6.26 -19.01 8.54
CA GLN A 91 5.12 -18.28 9.11
C GLN A 91 5.49 -16.84 9.53
N GLN A 92 6.62 -16.68 10.21
CA GLN A 92 7.11 -15.36 10.62
C GLN A 92 7.39 -14.47 9.40
N LEU A 93 8.02 -15.03 8.36
CA LEU A 93 8.29 -14.32 7.12
C LEU A 93 7.00 -13.94 6.39
N LEU A 94 6.00 -14.83 6.37
CA LEU A 94 4.70 -14.54 5.78
C LEU A 94 3.99 -13.39 6.50
N ALA A 95 4.09 -13.33 7.84
CA ALA A 95 3.54 -12.23 8.63
C ALA A 95 4.23 -10.90 8.31
N GLN A 96 5.57 -10.90 8.20
CA GLN A 96 6.34 -9.71 7.80
C GLN A 96 5.92 -9.19 6.42
N PHE A 97 5.81 -10.06 5.41
CA PHE A 97 5.36 -9.64 4.09
C PHE A 97 3.90 -9.14 4.08
N ALA A 98 3.04 -9.67 4.95
CA ALA A 98 1.68 -9.16 5.10
C ALA A 98 1.68 -7.74 5.68
N GLU A 99 2.51 -7.47 6.68
CA GLU A 99 2.67 -6.14 7.26
C GLU A 99 3.22 -5.12 6.26
N GLU A 100 4.27 -5.49 5.51
CA GLU A 100 4.85 -4.64 4.46
C GLU A 100 3.81 -4.25 3.40
N LYS A 101 2.93 -5.18 3.00
CA LYS A 101 1.85 -4.86 2.06
C LYS A 101 0.86 -3.86 2.61
N VAL A 102 0.48 -3.99 3.88
CA VAL A 102 -0.42 -3.05 4.53
C VAL A 102 0.22 -1.66 4.56
N GLN A 103 1.51 -1.58 4.89
CA GLN A 103 2.25 -0.31 4.90
C GLN A 103 2.33 0.32 3.50
N LEU A 104 2.62 -0.47 2.45
CA LEU A 104 2.65 0.03 1.07
C LEU A 104 1.28 0.47 0.57
N ALA A 105 0.21 -0.24 0.94
CA ALA A 105 -1.15 0.14 0.62
C ALA A 105 -1.55 1.44 1.32
N GLN A 106 -1.16 1.61 2.59
CA GLN A 106 -1.35 2.85 3.33
C GLN A 106 -0.59 4.01 2.66
N GLN A 107 0.68 3.80 2.29
CA GLN A 107 1.47 4.81 1.59
C GLN A 107 0.82 5.24 0.27
N ALA A 108 0.27 4.30 -0.50
CA ALA A 108 -0.44 4.61 -1.73
C ALA A 108 -1.73 5.40 -1.45
N HIS A 109 -2.45 5.06 -0.39
CA HIS A 109 -3.64 5.79 0.04
C HIS A 109 -3.31 7.23 0.46
N ASP A 110 -2.32 7.40 1.34
CA ASP A 110 -1.90 8.73 1.84
C ASP A 110 -1.44 9.64 0.71
N LEU A 111 -0.72 9.07 -0.27
CA LEU A 111 -0.32 9.80 -1.48
C LEU A 111 -1.54 10.29 -2.26
N LEU A 112 -2.53 9.42 -2.50
CA LEU A 112 -3.76 9.80 -3.19
C LEU A 112 -4.57 10.84 -2.42
N GLU A 113 -4.68 10.69 -1.10
CA GLU A 113 -5.38 11.63 -0.22
C GLU A 113 -4.74 13.02 -0.26
N THR A 114 -3.41 13.09 -0.21
CA THR A 114 -2.67 14.36 -0.31
C THR A 114 -2.97 15.09 -1.62
N HIS A 115 -2.92 14.37 -2.76
CA HIS A 115 -3.23 14.98 -4.06
C HIS A 115 -4.71 15.34 -4.22
N ALA A 116 -5.64 14.61 -3.58
CA ALA A 116 -7.04 14.96 -3.58
C ALA A 116 -7.29 16.28 -2.81
N LEU A 117 -6.68 16.43 -1.62
CA LEU A 117 -6.77 17.66 -0.83
C LEU A 117 -6.13 18.86 -1.54
N ASP A 118 -5.01 18.64 -2.23
CA ASP A 118 -4.36 19.71 -3.02
C ASP A 118 -5.21 20.13 -4.23
N LEU A 119 -5.92 19.18 -4.87
CA LEU A 119 -6.89 19.48 -5.92
C LEU A 119 -8.06 20.30 -5.37
N GLU A 120 -8.65 19.86 -4.26
CA GLU A 120 -9.76 20.56 -3.60
C GLU A 120 -9.39 22.01 -3.25
N ARG A 121 -8.22 22.23 -2.64
CA ARG A 121 -7.71 23.57 -2.34
C ARG A 121 -7.52 24.43 -3.60
N THR A 122 -6.96 23.84 -4.65
CA THR A 122 -6.75 24.55 -5.92
C THR A 122 -8.07 24.94 -6.57
N LEU A 123 -9.08 24.08 -6.49
CA LEU A 123 -10.43 24.36 -6.97
C LEU A 123 -11.14 25.44 -6.15
N GLU A 124 -11.04 25.42 -4.83
CA GLU A 124 -11.60 26.46 -3.95
C GLU A 124 -11.00 27.84 -4.25
N ASN A 125 -9.68 27.91 -4.41
CA ASN A 125 -8.98 29.16 -4.77
C ASN A 125 -9.41 29.66 -6.16
N PHE A 126 -9.52 28.73 -7.12
CA PHE A 126 -10.00 29.06 -8.46
C PHE A 126 -11.45 29.57 -8.45
N GLU A 127 -12.34 28.96 -7.66
CA GLU A 127 -13.72 29.42 -7.51
C GLU A 127 -13.79 30.79 -6.82
N ALA A 128 -12.96 31.04 -5.81
CA ALA A 128 -12.89 32.34 -5.12
C ALA A 128 -12.45 33.46 -6.07
N ASP A 129 -11.44 33.21 -6.91
CA ASP A 129 -10.98 34.16 -7.94
C ASP A 129 -12.08 34.45 -8.97
N LEU A 130 -12.83 33.41 -9.41
CA LEU A 130 -13.98 33.59 -10.30
C LEU A 130 -15.12 34.40 -9.67
N ARG A 131 -15.37 34.24 -8.35
CA ARG A 131 -16.42 34.96 -7.62
C ARG A 131 -16.09 36.42 -7.31
N LEU A 132 -14.81 36.80 -7.34
CA LEU A 132 -14.40 38.20 -7.22
C LEU A 132 -14.60 38.98 -8.54
N GLU A 133 -14.62 38.31 -9.68
CA GLU A 133 -14.76 38.92 -11.01
C GLU A 133 -16.12 39.60 -11.35
N PRO A 134 -17.32 39.15 -10.90
CA PRO A 134 -18.59 39.70 -11.38
C PRO A 134 -18.97 41.08 -10.80
N SER A 135 -18.16 41.66 -9.89
CA SER A 135 -18.55 42.88 -9.15
C SER A 135 -17.81 44.17 -9.51
N ASP A 136 -16.71 44.13 -10.28
CA ASP A 136 -15.93 45.34 -10.57
C ASP A 136 -16.15 45.93 -11.99
N TYR A 137 -17.01 45.30 -12.80
CA TYR A 137 -17.39 45.80 -14.14
C TYR A 137 -18.85 46.26 -14.25
N GLY A 138 -19.41 46.79 -13.15
CA GLY A 138 -20.78 47.28 -13.04
C GLY A 138 -20.90 48.74 -12.57
N GLY A 139 -19.96 49.61 -12.94
CA GLY A 139 -19.92 51.02 -12.52
C GLY A 139 -19.74 52.01 -13.66
N GLY A 140 -20.33 51.74 -14.83
CA GLY A 140 -20.29 52.65 -15.96
C GLY A 140 -21.50 53.60 -16.01
N SER A 141 -21.20 54.89 -15.89
CA SER A 141 -21.77 56.02 -16.68
C SER A 141 -22.97 56.82 -16.13
N VAL A 142 -22.71 58.15 -16.08
CA VAL A 142 -23.60 59.28 -16.45
C VAL A 142 -24.62 59.75 -15.40
N LEU A 143 -24.34 60.89 -14.78
CA LEU A 143 -25.23 62.06 -14.76
C LEU A 143 -24.39 63.35 -14.67
N GLY A 144 -24.17 63.98 -15.81
CA GLY A 144 -23.97 65.43 -15.86
C GLY A 144 -25.30 66.11 -15.56
N GLY A 145 -25.27 67.16 -14.75
CA GLY A 145 -26.39 68.06 -14.49
C GLY A 145 -25.83 69.44 -14.19
N ASP A 146 -25.98 70.32 -15.18
CA ASP A 146 -25.67 71.76 -15.19
C ASP A 146 -26.00 72.49 -13.87
N GLY A 147 -25.15 73.46 -13.54
CA GLY A 147 -25.40 74.55 -12.58
C GLY A 147 -24.78 75.83 -13.10
#